data_AF-A0A5N6W4J2-F1
#
_entry.id   AF-A0A5N6W4J2-F1
#
_cell.length_a   1.000
_cell.length_b   1.000
_cell.length_c   1.000
_cell.angle_alpha   90.00
_cell.angle_beta   90.00
_cell.angle_gamma   90.00
#
_symmetry.space_group_name_H-M   'P 1'
#
loop_
_entity.id
_entity.type
_entity.pdbx_description
1 polymer ?
#
loop_
_entity_poly.entity_id
_entity_poly.type
_entity_poly.pdbx_seq_one_letter_code
_entity_poly.pdbx_strand_id
1 'polypeptide(L)'
;MCLIGTVAGVAQSDSKHNPFSFNQLGGGSAGTYAAIRLRQLGKSFVVIEKQDRLGGHSNTYFGTATGIPVPYGVMSILNKSVVTVTNQSENVDFATGEPIAIKLITIPNDDPEVRIAIENYKAQLAKCPFLEDESYNLPDPIPEDSLLKLTLYMLKMFSLDVIYGIQHGFLNLPSHDNSVLYRAAEKKLGHDMLYKSRVFSAMRGLSEMDNSSYILAQTPSGQKPIHAKNILIAVSQTIENLMPLSLDRKGREIFAQFTGTYRYSSVIKNIYHIAQSIENRAYGTPYNLPILPGVYSLVNTSVPGLNWVLYGSPTFMRNEEVKKDIVNSVLLIRRPNITVAGPEIVAFRTHSPYELTVPVQAIQGGFYTGAALTAHESHLIWGFTEKLLLKHFV
;
A
#
# COMPACT_ATOMS: atom_id res chain seq x y z
N MET A 1 -4.87 -4.16 -2.91
CA MET A 1 -6.00 -3.88 -3.83
C MET A 1 -6.69 -5.22 -4.04
N CYS A 2 -8.03 -5.31 -4.05
CA CYS A 2 -8.79 -6.57 -4.12
C CYS A 2 -9.73 -6.47 -5.32
N LEU A 3 -9.78 -7.48 -6.19
CA LEU A 3 -10.74 -7.55 -7.31
C LEU A 3 -11.71 -8.71 -7.10
N ILE A 4 -12.97 -8.48 -7.45
CA ILE A 4 -14.10 -9.40 -7.36
C ILE A 4 -14.20 -10.19 -8.66
N GLY A 5 -14.28 -11.52 -8.58
CA GLY A 5 -14.88 -12.33 -9.64
C GLY A 5 -16.33 -12.65 -9.23
N THR A 6 -17.30 -12.18 -10.00
CA THR A 6 -18.71 -12.57 -9.88
C THR A 6 -18.93 -13.97 -10.45
N VAL A 7 -19.77 -14.78 -9.80
CA VAL A 7 -20.45 -15.93 -10.44
C VAL A 7 -21.93 -15.89 -10.05
N ALA A 8 -22.79 -16.04 -11.04
CA ALA A 8 -24.24 -15.88 -10.97
C ALA A 8 -24.98 -17.14 -10.48
N GLY A 9 -26.19 -16.95 -9.93
CA GLY A 9 -27.38 -17.80 -10.19
C GLY A 9 -27.60 -19.11 -9.41
N VAL A 10 -28.26 -18.98 -8.25
CA VAL A 10 -29.25 -19.83 -7.52
C VAL A 10 -29.57 -21.27 -8.00
N ALA A 11 -29.49 -22.24 -7.07
CA ALA A 11 -30.57 -23.19 -6.67
C ALA A 11 -30.20 -23.94 -5.37
N GLN A 12 -31.18 -24.10 -4.46
CA GLN A 12 -31.07 -24.82 -3.17
C GLN A 12 -30.99 -26.35 -3.35
N SER A 13 -30.17 -27.03 -2.53
CA SER A 13 -30.65 -28.17 -1.73
C SER A 13 -29.70 -28.51 -0.58
N ASP A 14 -30.28 -29.03 0.50
CA ASP A 14 -29.67 -29.35 1.79
C ASP A 14 -28.70 -30.54 1.75
N SER A 15 -27.54 -30.41 2.39
CA SER A 15 -26.92 -31.53 3.12
C SER A 15 -25.97 -31.03 4.22
N LYS A 16 -26.06 -31.70 5.38
CA LYS A 16 -25.38 -31.38 6.64
C LYS A 16 -23.89 -31.75 6.61
N HIS A 17 -23.06 -30.90 6.01
CA HIS A 17 -21.67 -30.68 6.40
C HIS A 17 -21.42 -29.19 6.19
N ASN A 18 -21.14 -28.44 7.26
CA ASN A 18 -20.90 -26.99 7.13
C ASN A 18 -19.70 -26.78 6.21
N PRO A 19 -19.89 -26.29 4.98
CA PRO A 19 -18.80 -26.08 4.06
C PRO A 19 -18.03 -24.86 4.55
N PHE A 20 -16.72 -25.03 4.76
CA PHE A 20 -15.84 -23.90 5.09
C PHE A 20 -15.93 -22.88 3.93
N SER A 21 -16.29 -21.63 4.21
CA SER A 21 -16.01 -20.54 3.29
C SER A 21 -14.53 -20.22 3.41
N PHE A 22 -13.76 -20.29 2.34
CA PHE A 22 -12.35 -19.88 2.36
C PHE A 22 -12.18 -18.55 1.65
N ASN A 23 -11.09 -17.85 1.92
CA ASN A 23 -10.76 -16.57 1.30
C ASN A 23 -9.24 -16.48 1.20
N GLN A 24 -8.69 -16.20 0.02
CA GLN A 24 -7.25 -15.92 -0.13
C GLN A 24 -6.92 -14.52 0.43
N LEU A 25 -6.91 -14.43 1.74
CA LEU A 25 -6.62 -13.20 2.46
C LEU A 25 -5.11 -13.11 2.65
N GLY A 26 -4.43 -12.28 1.86
CA GLY A 26 -3.16 -11.73 2.31
C GLY A 26 -3.41 -11.01 3.63
N GLY A 27 -2.65 -11.34 4.68
CA GLY A 27 -2.75 -10.82 6.03
C GLY A 27 -2.35 -9.34 6.18
N GLY A 28 -2.43 -8.55 5.11
CA GLY A 28 -2.31 -7.10 5.15
C GLY A 28 -3.58 -6.43 5.67
N SER A 29 -3.66 -5.12 5.47
CA SER A 29 -4.77 -4.26 5.93
C SER A 29 -6.15 -4.77 5.48
N ALA A 30 -6.33 -5.03 4.18
CA ALA A 30 -7.58 -5.54 3.61
C ALA A 30 -7.97 -6.91 4.19
N GLY A 31 -7.01 -7.85 4.19
CA GLY A 31 -7.33 -9.22 4.58
C GLY A 31 -7.58 -9.38 6.08
N THR A 32 -6.87 -8.62 6.90
CA THR A 32 -7.11 -8.57 8.36
C THR A 32 -8.50 -8.01 8.65
N TYR A 33 -8.89 -6.91 8.00
CA TYR A 33 -10.23 -6.34 8.16
C TYR A 33 -11.30 -7.36 7.77
N ALA A 34 -11.14 -7.99 6.59
CA ALA A 34 -12.14 -8.92 6.10
C ALA A 34 -12.30 -10.14 7.02
N ALA A 35 -11.21 -10.70 7.54
CA ALA A 35 -11.23 -11.83 8.47
C ALA A 35 -11.98 -11.49 9.77
N ILE A 36 -11.66 -10.34 10.39
CA ILE A 36 -12.36 -9.89 11.60
C ILE A 36 -13.85 -9.68 11.31
N ARG A 37 -14.18 -9.06 10.19
CA ARG A 37 -15.57 -8.76 9.82
C ARG A 37 -16.38 -10.02 9.52
N LEU A 38 -15.83 -10.95 8.74
CA LEU A 38 -16.44 -12.25 8.46
C LEU A 38 -16.75 -13.01 9.76
N ARG A 39 -15.85 -12.95 10.74
CA ARG A 39 -16.12 -13.52 12.06
C ARG A 39 -17.32 -12.88 12.75
N GLN A 40 -17.41 -11.55 12.73
CA GLN A 40 -18.55 -10.82 13.31
C GLN A 40 -19.87 -11.16 12.61
N LEU A 41 -19.81 -11.47 11.31
CA LEU A 41 -20.94 -11.94 10.51
C LEU A 41 -21.22 -13.45 10.68
N GLY A 42 -20.54 -14.14 11.61
CA GLY A 42 -20.73 -15.56 11.89
C GLY A 42 -20.26 -16.49 10.75
N LYS A 43 -19.41 -16.01 9.84
CA LYS A 43 -18.88 -16.82 8.73
C LYS A 43 -17.61 -17.55 9.15
N SER A 44 -17.44 -18.78 8.66
CA SER A 44 -16.19 -19.53 8.79
C SER A 44 -15.17 -19.03 7.78
N PHE A 45 -13.88 -18.99 8.12
CA PHE A 45 -12.84 -18.60 7.17
C PHE A 45 -11.47 -19.14 7.58
N VAL A 46 -10.53 -19.08 6.64
CA VAL A 46 -9.11 -19.27 6.90
C VAL A 46 -8.33 -18.23 6.09
N VAL A 47 -7.23 -17.74 6.66
CA VAL A 47 -6.35 -16.73 6.09
C VAL A 47 -5.01 -17.38 5.76
N ILE A 48 -4.49 -17.18 4.55
CA ILE A 48 -3.16 -17.67 4.13
C ILE A 48 -2.22 -16.48 4.05
N GLU A 49 -1.27 -16.40 5.00
CA GLU A 49 -0.28 -15.33 5.07
C GLU A 49 1.13 -15.89 4.83
N LYS A 50 1.87 -15.26 3.92
CA LYS A 50 3.23 -15.67 3.56
C LYS A 50 4.27 -15.33 4.64
N GLN A 51 4.01 -14.31 5.42
CA GLN A 51 4.80 -13.93 6.59
C GLN A 51 4.36 -14.72 7.82
N ASP A 52 5.08 -14.55 8.91
CA ASP A 52 4.78 -15.08 10.23
C ASP A 52 3.97 -14.14 11.11
N ARG A 53 3.42 -13.08 10.50
CA ARG A 53 2.65 -12.04 11.15
C ARG A 53 1.66 -11.39 10.18
N LEU A 54 0.67 -10.71 10.72
CA LEU A 54 -0.22 -9.80 10.00
C LEU A 54 0.44 -8.40 9.83
N GLY A 55 -0.16 -7.59 8.96
CA GLY A 55 0.15 -6.17 8.80
C GLY A 55 0.62 -5.76 7.41
N GLY A 56 1.11 -6.69 6.59
CA GLY A 56 1.61 -6.38 5.24
C GLY A 56 2.67 -5.26 5.27
N HIS A 57 2.34 -4.11 4.68
CA HIS A 57 3.17 -2.89 4.62
C HIS A 57 3.29 -2.13 5.95
N SER A 58 2.60 -2.54 7.00
CA SER A 58 2.86 -2.03 8.36
C SER A 58 4.12 -2.71 8.90
N ASN A 59 5.19 -1.93 9.00
CA ASN A 59 6.49 -2.36 9.48
C ASN A 59 6.98 -1.43 10.60
N THR A 60 7.53 -2.03 11.66
CA THR A 60 8.06 -1.34 12.84
C THR A 60 9.37 -1.97 13.25
N TYR A 61 10.38 -1.14 13.52
CA TYR A 61 11.68 -1.54 14.04
C TYR A 61 11.67 -1.37 15.57
N PHE A 62 11.98 -2.45 16.29
CA PHE A 62 11.96 -2.48 17.75
C PHE A 62 13.37 -2.51 18.39
N GLY A 63 14.44 -2.60 17.58
CA GLY A 63 15.81 -2.72 18.07
C GLY A 63 16.45 -1.39 18.50
N THR A 64 15.66 -0.51 19.13
CA THR A 64 16.14 0.81 19.57
C THR A 64 16.66 0.73 21.00
N ALA A 65 17.77 1.42 21.29
CA ALA A 65 18.31 1.49 22.66
C ALA A 65 17.38 2.22 23.62
N THR A 66 16.52 3.10 23.11
CA THR A 66 15.52 3.85 23.87
C THR A 66 14.24 3.05 24.16
N GLY A 67 14.05 1.89 23.53
CA GLY A 67 12.81 1.12 23.57
C GLY A 67 11.64 1.72 22.78
N ILE A 68 11.82 2.90 22.18
CA ILE A 68 10.80 3.55 21.34
C ILE A 68 10.75 2.85 19.97
N PRO A 69 9.60 2.29 19.54
CA PRO A 69 9.47 1.68 18.23
C PRO A 69 9.54 2.70 17.10
N VAL A 70 10.13 2.32 15.97
CA VAL A 70 10.26 3.17 14.78
C VAL A 70 9.46 2.58 13.62
N PRO A 71 8.30 3.17 13.24
CA PRO A 71 7.55 2.72 12.08
C PRO A 71 8.28 3.12 10.80
N TYR A 72 8.39 2.20 9.84
CA TYR A 72 9.10 2.42 8.57
C TYR A 72 8.32 1.80 7.40
N GLY A 73 7.00 2.01 7.37
CA GLY A 73 6.14 1.51 6.31
C GLY A 73 4.93 2.43 6.13
N VAL A 74 3.90 2.19 6.95
CA VAL A 74 2.77 3.12 7.13
C VAL A 74 3.07 3.99 8.35
N MET A 75 3.30 5.28 8.17
CA MET A 75 3.60 6.18 9.30
C MET A 75 2.38 6.91 9.85
N SER A 76 1.39 7.18 9.01
CA SER A 76 0.33 8.13 9.31
C SER A 76 -1.04 7.54 9.00
N ILE A 77 -2.02 7.80 9.86
CA ILE A 77 -3.44 7.50 9.63
C ILE A 77 -4.16 8.85 9.50
N LEU A 78 -5.13 8.98 8.61
CA LEU A 78 -5.83 10.26 8.44
C LEU A 78 -6.63 10.65 9.70
N ASN A 79 -6.46 11.90 10.11
CA ASN A 79 -7.11 12.48 11.29
C ASN A 79 -8.50 13.00 10.94
N LYS A 80 -9.55 12.37 11.47
CA LYS A 80 -10.81 13.08 11.68
C LYS A 80 -10.80 13.65 13.10
N SER A 81 -10.62 14.97 13.13
CA SER A 81 -10.61 15.91 14.26
C SER A 81 -9.35 15.93 15.16
N VAL A 82 -8.55 16.99 14.93
CA VAL A 82 -7.87 17.87 15.93
C VAL A 82 -6.31 17.81 16.05
N VAL A 83 -5.71 19.00 15.82
CA VAL A 83 -4.37 19.64 16.03
C VAL A 83 -3.15 19.39 15.11
N THR A 84 -2.55 20.55 14.78
CA THR A 84 -1.41 21.04 13.98
C THR A 84 0.02 20.68 14.43
N VAL A 85 0.98 20.66 13.48
CA VAL A 85 2.43 20.83 13.70
C VAL A 85 3.08 21.60 12.53
N THR A 86 4.03 22.50 12.83
CA THR A 86 4.82 23.34 11.90
C THR A 86 6.13 22.66 11.45
N ASN A 87 6.48 22.71 10.15
CA ASN A 87 7.64 22.05 9.52
C ASN A 87 8.85 22.98 9.30
N GLN A 88 10.07 22.43 9.42
CA GLN A 88 11.29 22.91 8.74
C GLN A 88 12.04 21.70 8.13
N SER A 89 12.30 21.72 6.82
CA SER A 89 13.02 20.68 6.06
C SER A 89 14.24 21.23 5.32
N GLU A 90 15.24 20.39 5.04
CA GLU A 90 16.47 20.74 4.29
C GLU A 90 16.55 19.98 2.95
N ASN A 91 17.12 20.59 1.89
CA ASN A 91 17.20 19.99 0.53
C ASN A 91 18.66 19.64 0.17
N VAL A 92 18.94 18.47 -0.42
CA VAL A 92 20.30 18.03 -0.83
C VAL A 92 20.25 17.28 -2.18
N ASP A 93 21.24 17.45 -3.05
CA ASP A 93 21.45 16.60 -4.24
C ASP A 93 22.34 15.40 -3.88
N PHE A 94 21.80 14.19 -3.98
CA PHE A 94 22.51 12.99 -3.57
C PHE A 94 23.48 12.48 -4.64
N ALA A 95 23.41 12.96 -5.89
CA ALA A 95 24.35 12.58 -6.94
C ALA A 95 25.65 13.39 -6.88
N THR A 96 25.56 14.66 -6.48
CA THR A 96 26.69 15.61 -6.49
C THR A 96 27.17 16.00 -5.10
N GLY A 97 26.32 15.86 -4.07
CA GLY A 97 26.62 16.27 -2.70
C GLY A 97 26.56 17.78 -2.47
N GLU A 98 26.25 18.59 -3.50
CA GLU A 98 26.34 20.05 -3.47
C GLU A 98 25.03 20.75 -3.09
N PRO A 99 25.09 22.00 -2.57
CA PRO A 99 23.92 22.83 -2.34
C PRO A 99 23.22 23.27 -3.62
N ILE A 100 21.92 22.98 -3.75
CA ILE A 100 21.08 23.63 -4.76
C ILE A 100 20.37 24.83 -4.13
N ALA A 101 20.55 26.02 -4.71
CA ALA A 101 19.75 27.20 -4.41
C ALA A 101 18.38 27.07 -5.10
N ILE A 102 17.37 26.61 -4.37
CA ILE A 102 15.99 26.49 -4.86
C ILE A 102 15.12 27.53 -4.17
N LYS A 103 14.28 28.22 -4.94
CA LYS A 103 13.19 29.04 -4.42
C LYS A 103 12.17 28.10 -3.76
N LEU A 104 12.06 28.16 -2.44
CA LEU A 104 11.18 27.27 -1.67
C LEU A 104 9.73 27.38 -2.16
N ILE A 105 9.14 26.24 -2.54
CA ILE A 105 7.74 25.97 -2.17
C ILE A 105 7.87 25.20 -0.85
N THR A 106 8.09 25.93 0.24
CA THR A 106 7.65 25.41 1.54
C THR A 106 6.14 25.19 1.39
N ILE A 107 5.57 24.26 2.14
CA ILE A 107 4.12 24.30 2.39
C ILE A 107 3.97 25.08 3.70
N PRO A 108 4.15 26.42 3.77
CA PRO A 108 3.42 27.11 4.81
C PRO A 108 1.97 27.09 4.35
N ASN A 109 1.06 26.72 5.24
CA ASN A 109 -0.37 26.97 5.02
C ASN A 109 -0.67 28.46 4.71
N ASP A 110 0.32 29.36 4.86
CA ASP A 110 0.21 30.80 4.72
C ASP A 110 0.71 31.36 3.37
N ASP A 111 1.33 30.57 2.49
CA ASP A 111 1.72 31.06 1.14
C ASP A 111 0.46 31.21 0.24
N PRO A 112 0.15 32.42 -0.24
CA PRO A 112 -1.04 32.64 -1.07
C PRO A 112 -1.06 31.81 -2.37
N GLU A 113 0.09 31.58 -3.00
CA GLU A 113 0.17 30.80 -4.24
C GLU A 113 -0.13 29.33 -3.98
N VAL A 114 0.38 28.77 -2.88
CA VAL A 114 0.11 27.40 -2.46
C VAL A 114 -1.37 27.21 -2.11
N ARG A 115 -1.96 28.17 -1.38
CA ARG A 115 -3.39 28.13 -1.06
C ARG A 115 -4.26 28.15 -2.32
N ILE A 116 -3.93 29.01 -3.29
CA ILE A 116 -4.63 29.06 -4.58
C ILE A 116 -4.46 27.75 -5.34
N ALA A 117 -3.25 27.17 -5.36
CA ALA A 117 -3.01 25.89 -6.01
C ALA A 117 -3.80 24.75 -5.36
N ILE A 118 -3.91 24.70 -4.04
CA ILE A 118 -4.73 23.73 -3.31
C ILE A 118 -6.21 23.89 -3.66
N GLU A 119 -6.75 25.11 -3.66
CA GLU A 119 -8.16 25.33 -4.01
C GLU A 119 -8.44 25.01 -5.49
N ASN A 120 -7.52 25.34 -6.39
CA ASN A 120 -7.60 24.92 -7.80
C ASN A 120 -7.59 23.40 -7.93
N TYR A 121 -6.75 22.71 -7.15
CA TYR A 121 -6.68 21.25 -7.14
C TYR A 121 -7.98 20.62 -6.61
N LYS A 122 -8.53 21.14 -5.50
CA LYS A 122 -9.85 20.73 -4.99
C LYS A 122 -10.95 20.93 -6.03
N ALA A 123 -10.93 22.05 -6.77
CA ALA A 123 -11.87 22.30 -7.85
C ALA A 123 -11.74 21.31 -9.02
N GLN A 124 -10.55 20.77 -9.28
CA GLN A 124 -10.38 19.67 -10.25
C GLN A 124 -10.89 18.34 -9.71
N LEU A 125 -10.62 18.02 -8.44
CA LEU A 125 -11.14 16.81 -7.77
C LEU A 125 -12.67 16.79 -7.76
N ALA A 126 -13.31 17.94 -7.52
CA ALA A 126 -14.77 18.07 -7.53
C ALA A 126 -15.42 17.73 -8.90
N LYS A 127 -14.65 17.76 -9.99
CA LYS A 127 -15.12 17.30 -11.32
C LYS A 127 -15.09 15.77 -11.46
N CYS A 128 -14.44 15.08 -10.52
CA CYS A 128 -14.27 13.63 -10.49
C CYS A 128 -14.90 13.02 -9.22
N PRO A 129 -16.20 13.27 -8.92
CA PRO A 129 -16.83 12.80 -7.67
C PRO A 129 -16.83 11.27 -7.52
N PHE A 130 -16.73 10.55 -8.64
CA PHE A 130 -16.57 9.10 -8.66
C PHE A 130 -15.26 8.60 -8.01
N LEU A 131 -14.24 9.47 -7.84
CA LEU A 131 -13.03 9.11 -7.10
C LEU A 131 -13.23 9.11 -5.58
N GLU A 132 -14.23 9.84 -5.08
CA GLU A 132 -14.50 9.99 -3.64
C GLU A 132 -15.49 8.95 -3.12
N ASP A 133 -16.62 8.77 -3.81
CA ASP A 133 -17.70 7.92 -3.29
C ASP A 133 -17.54 6.44 -3.65
N GLU A 134 -16.88 6.15 -4.77
CA GLU A 134 -16.83 4.81 -5.33
C GLU A 134 -15.50 4.53 -6.03
N SER A 135 -14.50 4.10 -5.25
CA SER A 135 -13.39 3.24 -5.75
C SER A 135 -13.87 1.94 -6.46
N TYR A 136 -15.17 1.84 -6.73
CA TYR A 136 -15.95 0.83 -7.42
C TYR A 136 -16.50 1.46 -8.70
N ASN A 137 -15.99 1.02 -9.84
CA ASN A 137 -16.50 1.36 -11.17
C ASN A 137 -16.34 2.83 -11.54
N LEU A 138 -15.27 3.13 -12.29
CA LEU A 138 -15.23 4.40 -13.02
C LEU A 138 -16.44 4.47 -13.98
N PRO A 139 -17.00 5.67 -14.22
CA PRO A 139 -18.08 5.83 -15.19
C PRO A 139 -17.66 5.31 -16.57
N ASP A 140 -18.61 4.79 -17.33
CA ASP A 140 -18.41 4.32 -18.69
C ASP A 140 -19.28 5.15 -19.67
N PRO A 141 -18.67 5.98 -20.55
CA PRO A 141 -17.23 6.23 -20.67
C PRO A 141 -16.70 7.13 -19.56
N ILE A 142 -15.38 7.07 -19.31
CA ILE A 142 -14.70 8.07 -18.48
C ILE A 142 -14.77 9.42 -19.22
N PRO A 143 -15.24 10.52 -18.59
CA PRO A 143 -15.42 11.79 -19.28
C PRO A 143 -14.13 12.26 -19.97
N GLU A 144 -14.21 12.67 -21.25
CA GLU A 144 -13.05 13.00 -22.10
C GLU A 144 -12.11 14.06 -21.48
N ASP A 145 -12.67 15.01 -20.73
CA ASP A 145 -11.95 16.09 -20.03
C ASP A 145 -11.24 15.65 -18.74
N SER A 146 -11.31 14.37 -18.34
CA SER A 146 -10.73 13.85 -17.08
C SER A 146 -9.20 13.70 -17.10
N LEU A 147 -8.51 14.54 -17.89
CA LEU A 147 -7.09 14.88 -17.88
C LEU A 147 -6.12 13.69 -17.71
N LEU A 148 -5.54 13.24 -18.82
CA LEU A 148 -4.25 12.52 -18.94
C LEU A 148 -3.85 11.55 -17.80
N LYS A 149 -3.83 10.23 -18.08
CA LYS A 149 -3.11 9.11 -17.42
C LYS A 149 -2.48 9.36 -16.02
N LEU A 150 -1.49 10.26 -15.92
CA LEU A 150 -0.82 10.64 -14.68
C LEU A 150 -1.80 11.27 -13.68
N THR A 151 -2.65 12.19 -14.14
CA THR A 151 -3.59 12.91 -13.30
C THR A 151 -4.56 11.95 -12.62
N LEU A 152 -5.09 10.91 -13.30
CA LEU A 152 -6.01 9.96 -12.65
C LEU A 152 -5.38 9.26 -11.43
N TYR A 153 -4.16 8.73 -11.59
CA TYR A 153 -3.45 8.07 -10.49
C TYR A 153 -2.99 9.06 -9.41
N MET A 154 -2.64 10.29 -9.81
CA MET A 154 -2.28 11.36 -8.88
C MET A 154 -3.49 11.87 -8.08
N LEU A 155 -4.64 12.09 -8.73
CA LEU A 155 -5.90 12.47 -8.08
C LEU A 155 -6.35 11.41 -7.07
N LYS A 156 -6.19 10.14 -7.44
CA LYS A 156 -6.41 9.00 -6.56
C LYS A 156 -5.44 8.98 -5.36
N MET A 157 -4.16 9.26 -5.58
CA MET A 157 -3.14 9.27 -4.52
C MET A 157 -3.25 10.48 -3.58
N PHE A 158 -3.63 11.64 -4.12
CA PHE A 158 -3.85 12.89 -3.40
C PHE A 158 -5.34 13.18 -3.35
N SER A 159 -6.09 12.26 -2.74
CA SER A 159 -7.52 12.41 -2.47
C SER A 159 -7.80 13.65 -1.60
N LEU A 160 -9.06 14.09 -1.53
CA LEU A 160 -9.43 15.18 -0.60
C LEU A 160 -9.03 14.88 0.84
N ASP A 161 -9.11 13.62 1.27
CA ASP A 161 -8.67 13.21 2.61
C ASP A 161 -7.16 13.42 2.78
N VAL A 162 -6.33 13.03 1.80
CA VAL A 162 -4.87 13.28 1.83
C VAL A 162 -4.57 14.77 1.83
N ILE A 163 -5.25 15.56 1.01
CA ILE A 163 -5.11 17.04 1.01
C ILE A 163 -5.49 17.62 2.37
N TYR A 164 -6.60 17.15 2.96
CA TYR A 164 -7.01 17.56 4.29
C TYR A 164 -5.95 17.21 5.34
N GLY A 165 -5.38 16.00 5.28
CA GLY A 165 -4.29 15.55 6.14
C GLY A 165 -3.01 16.35 5.95
N ILE A 166 -2.70 16.82 4.75
CA ILE A 166 -1.58 17.74 4.50
C ILE A 166 -1.84 19.10 5.16
N GLN A 167 -3.06 19.64 5.04
CA GLN A 167 -3.41 20.96 5.59
C GLN A 167 -3.52 20.95 7.13
N HIS A 168 -4.00 19.86 7.72
CA HIS A 168 -4.39 19.80 9.14
C HIS A 168 -3.56 18.80 9.96
N GLY A 169 -2.69 18.03 9.32
CA GLY A 169 -1.89 16.97 9.94
C GLY A 169 -2.52 15.58 9.84
N PHE A 170 -1.69 14.57 10.08
CA PHE A 170 -2.10 13.17 10.17
C PHE A 170 -2.01 12.64 11.61
N LEU A 171 -2.78 11.61 11.95
CA LEU A 171 -2.67 10.90 13.23
C LEU A 171 -1.39 10.08 13.29
N ASN A 172 -0.70 10.24 14.41
CA ASN A 172 0.34 9.34 14.88
C ASN A 172 -0.22 8.46 16.00
N LEU A 173 0.17 7.18 16.01
CA LEU A 173 -0.14 6.31 17.15
C LEU A 173 0.77 6.72 18.32
N PRO A 174 0.22 6.95 19.53
CA PRO A 174 1.03 7.31 20.70
C PRO A 174 2.14 6.30 21.04
N SER A 175 1.94 5.03 20.68
CA SER A 175 2.93 3.96 20.86
C SER A 175 4.06 3.98 19.82
N HIS A 176 3.94 4.77 18.75
CA HIS A 176 4.77 4.70 17.54
C HIS A 176 4.81 3.32 16.86
N ASP A 177 3.91 2.41 17.25
CA ASP A 177 3.87 1.03 16.77
C ASP A 177 2.60 0.77 15.95
N ASN A 178 2.75 0.81 14.63
CA ASN A 178 1.68 0.55 13.67
C ASN A 178 1.26 -0.93 13.58
N SER A 179 1.97 -1.83 14.27
CA SER A 179 1.66 -3.26 14.27
C SER A 179 0.75 -3.68 15.43
N VAL A 180 0.45 -2.79 16.38
CA VAL A 180 -0.42 -3.06 17.55
C VAL A 180 -1.79 -3.61 17.13
N LEU A 181 -2.44 -2.98 16.15
CA LEU A 181 -3.78 -3.40 15.69
C LEU A 181 -3.75 -4.80 15.07
N TYR A 182 -2.67 -5.12 14.36
CA TYR A 182 -2.50 -6.41 13.72
C TYR A 182 -2.24 -7.50 14.74
N ARG A 183 -1.38 -7.27 15.74
CA ARG A 183 -1.20 -8.21 16.86
C ARG A 183 -2.49 -8.46 17.65
N ALA A 184 -3.32 -7.42 17.81
CA ALA A 184 -4.64 -7.59 18.42
C ALA A 184 -5.56 -8.46 17.55
N ALA A 185 -5.50 -8.30 16.22
CA ALA A 185 -6.22 -9.15 15.29
C ALA A 185 -5.71 -10.60 15.32
N GLU A 186 -4.39 -10.83 15.37
CA GLU A 186 -3.79 -12.17 15.46
C GLU A 186 -4.33 -12.95 16.66
N LYS A 187 -4.38 -12.31 17.83
CA LYS A 187 -4.95 -12.91 19.07
C LYS A 187 -6.40 -13.32 18.90
N LYS A 188 -7.19 -12.51 18.19
CA LYS A 188 -8.56 -12.86 17.87
C LYS A 188 -8.55 -14.04 16.90
N LEU A 189 -7.90 -13.91 15.75
CA LEU A 189 -7.98 -14.84 14.63
C LEU A 189 -7.48 -16.25 14.97
N GLY A 190 -6.39 -16.38 15.71
CA GLY A 190 -5.92 -17.65 16.26
C GLY A 190 -5.76 -18.74 15.20
N HIS A 191 -6.52 -19.83 15.34
CA HIS A 191 -6.42 -21.04 14.50
C HIS A 191 -6.90 -20.85 13.06
N ASP A 192 -7.57 -19.74 12.75
CA ASP A 192 -8.00 -19.41 11.38
C ASP A 192 -6.84 -18.87 10.52
N MET A 193 -5.61 -18.82 11.06
CA MET A 193 -4.42 -18.33 10.39
C MET A 193 -3.50 -19.46 9.93
N LEU A 194 -3.11 -19.44 8.66
CA LEU A 194 -2.02 -20.23 8.10
C LEU A 194 -0.85 -19.30 7.77
N TYR A 195 0.08 -19.16 8.72
CA TYR A 195 1.30 -18.36 8.55
C TYR A 195 2.36 -19.10 7.76
N LYS A 196 3.35 -18.35 7.25
CA LYS A 196 4.45 -18.87 6.41
C LYS A 196 3.95 -19.77 5.29
N SER A 197 2.77 -19.44 4.77
CA SER A 197 2.02 -20.28 3.84
C SER A 197 1.70 -19.53 2.56
N ARG A 198 1.52 -20.27 1.46
CA ARG A 198 1.11 -19.70 0.16
C ARG A 198 0.11 -20.62 -0.52
N VAL A 199 -0.73 -20.05 -1.39
CA VAL A 199 -1.52 -20.86 -2.32
C VAL A 199 -0.55 -21.48 -3.33
N PHE A 200 -0.56 -22.81 -3.41
CA PHE A 200 0.23 -23.56 -4.38
C PHE A 200 -0.56 -23.78 -5.67
N SER A 201 -1.83 -24.16 -5.53
CA SER A 201 -2.77 -24.32 -6.65
C SER A 201 -4.20 -24.17 -6.14
N ALA A 202 -5.11 -23.83 -7.03
CA ALA A 202 -6.53 -23.83 -6.78
C ALA A 202 -7.30 -24.30 -8.01
N MET A 203 -8.43 -24.94 -7.77
CA MET A 203 -9.39 -25.35 -8.77
C MET A 203 -10.73 -24.71 -8.40
N ARG A 204 -11.31 -23.93 -9.30
CA ARG A 204 -12.55 -23.18 -9.10
C ARG A 204 -13.69 -23.84 -9.86
N GLY A 205 -14.87 -23.94 -9.24
CA GLY A 205 -16.09 -24.42 -9.91
C GLY A 205 -16.09 -25.92 -10.22
N LEU A 206 -15.57 -26.76 -9.32
CA LEU A 206 -15.39 -28.20 -9.58
C LEU A 206 -16.65 -29.05 -9.41
N SER A 207 -17.70 -28.52 -8.76
CA SER A 207 -18.94 -29.26 -8.53
C SER A 207 -20.12 -28.47 -9.08
N GLU A 208 -20.82 -29.07 -10.04
CA GLU A 208 -22.08 -28.57 -10.59
C GLU A 208 -23.19 -28.48 -9.51
N MET A 209 -23.00 -29.13 -8.34
CA MET A 209 -23.96 -29.14 -7.24
C MET A 209 -23.76 -28.01 -6.22
N ASP A 210 -22.53 -27.48 -6.05
CA ASP A 210 -22.24 -26.50 -4.97
C ASP A 210 -21.31 -25.34 -5.36
N ASN A 211 -20.81 -25.31 -6.60
CA ASN A 211 -19.95 -24.27 -7.16
C ASN A 211 -18.71 -23.96 -6.29
N SER A 212 -18.24 -24.94 -5.52
CA SER A 212 -17.13 -24.77 -4.59
C SER A 212 -15.76 -24.81 -5.27
N SER A 213 -14.76 -24.26 -4.58
CA SER A 213 -13.37 -24.23 -4.97
C SER A 213 -12.52 -25.06 -4.00
N TYR A 214 -11.47 -25.68 -4.54
CA TYR A 214 -10.46 -26.40 -3.78
C TYR A 214 -9.14 -25.66 -3.88
N ILE A 215 -8.51 -25.40 -2.74
CA ILE A 215 -7.22 -24.72 -2.65
C ILE A 215 -6.23 -25.66 -1.99
N LEU A 216 -5.05 -25.78 -2.59
CA LEU A 216 -3.91 -26.44 -1.99
C LEU A 216 -2.96 -25.37 -1.45
N ALA A 217 -2.90 -25.25 -0.12
CA ALA A 217 -1.97 -24.34 0.55
C ALA A 217 -0.66 -25.07 0.83
N GLN A 218 0.48 -24.50 0.44
CA GLN A 218 1.78 -24.94 0.93
C GLN A 218 2.02 -24.28 2.29
N THR A 219 2.13 -25.09 3.35
CA THR A 219 2.44 -24.66 4.72
C THR A 219 3.82 -25.19 5.15
N PRO A 220 4.39 -24.73 6.28
CA PRO A 220 5.64 -25.28 6.82
C PRO A 220 5.57 -26.77 7.15
N SER A 221 4.39 -27.28 7.52
CA SER A 221 4.17 -28.69 7.86
C SER A 221 3.74 -29.56 6.67
N GLY A 222 3.75 -29.01 5.45
CA GLY A 222 3.33 -29.70 4.24
C GLY A 222 2.15 -29.05 3.54
N GLN A 223 1.59 -29.75 2.56
CA GLN A 223 0.44 -29.27 1.81
C GLN A 223 -0.86 -29.47 2.60
N LYS A 224 -1.70 -28.45 2.65
CA LYS A 224 -3.00 -28.46 3.32
C LYS A 224 -4.11 -28.20 2.29
N PRO A 225 -4.95 -29.19 1.98
CA PRO A 225 -6.13 -28.98 1.15
C PRO A 225 -7.18 -28.17 1.91
N ILE A 226 -7.84 -27.27 1.22
CA ILE A 226 -8.88 -26.41 1.77
C ILE A 226 -10.06 -26.38 0.80
N HIS A 227 -11.24 -26.62 1.31
CA HIS A 227 -12.51 -26.52 0.58
C HIS A 227 -13.17 -25.18 0.88
N ALA A 228 -13.70 -24.53 -0.16
CA ALA A 228 -14.08 -23.13 -0.14
C ALA A 228 -15.36 -22.86 -0.95
N LYS A 229 -16.33 -22.14 -0.40
CA LYS A 229 -17.43 -21.58 -1.21
C LYS A 229 -17.06 -20.32 -1.98
N ASN A 230 -16.24 -19.46 -1.40
CA ASN A 230 -15.82 -18.19 -1.98
C ASN A 230 -14.29 -18.11 -2.01
N ILE A 231 -13.74 -17.12 -2.72
CA ILE A 231 -12.32 -16.75 -2.62
C ILE A 231 -12.23 -15.22 -2.67
N LEU A 232 -12.02 -14.59 -1.52
CA LEU A 232 -11.65 -13.16 -1.47
C LEU A 232 -10.13 -13.04 -1.61
N ILE A 233 -9.65 -12.24 -2.56
CA ILE A 233 -8.22 -12.06 -2.86
C ILE A 233 -7.74 -10.73 -2.31
N ALA A 234 -6.89 -10.75 -1.29
CA ALA A 234 -6.34 -9.54 -0.64
C ALA A 234 -4.83 -9.34 -0.83
N VAL A 235 -4.29 -9.85 -1.94
CA VAL A 235 -2.90 -9.65 -2.38
C VAL A 235 -2.86 -8.74 -3.61
N SER A 236 -1.69 -8.21 -4.00
CA SER A 236 -1.56 -7.42 -5.23
C SER A 236 -1.94 -8.24 -6.46
N GLN A 237 -2.70 -7.66 -7.40
CA GLN A 237 -3.22 -8.31 -8.62
C GLN A 237 -2.17 -8.53 -9.71
N THR A 238 -0.99 -9.06 -9.36
CA THR A 238 0.02 -9.45 -10.35
C THR A 238 -0.28 -10.85 -10.89
N ILE A 239 0.18 -11.15 -12.10
CA ILE A 239 0.04 -12.49 -12.68
C ILE A 239 0.64 -13.52 -11.72
N GLU A 240 1.80 -13.26 -11.13
CA GLU A 240 2.51 -14.21 -10.26
C GLU A 240 1.70 -14.57 -9.01
N ASN A 241 1.04 -13.58 -8.41
CA ASN A 241 0.19 -13.79 -7.23
C ASN A 241 -1.10 -14.55 -7.57
N LEU A 242 -1.61 -14.38 -8.79
CA LEU A 242 -2.90 -14.93 -9.23
C LEU A 242 -2.76 -16.23 -10.01
N MET A 243 -1.58 -16.55 -10.52
CA MET A 243 -1.29 -17.77 -11.28
C MET A 243 -1.71 -19.04 -10.54
N PRO A 244 -1.50 -19.17 -9.21
CA PRO A 244 -1.99 -20.34 -8.47
C PRO A 244 -3.51 -20.49 -8.46
N LEU A 245 -4.29 -19.48 -8.84
CA LEU A 245 -5.76 -19.51 -8.84
C LEU A 245 -6.38 -20.08 -10.12
N SER A 246 -5.55 -20.63 -11.02
CA SER A 246 -5.99 -21.17 -12.31
C SER A 246 -6.82 -20.14 -13.09
N LEU A 247 -6.20 -19.00 -13.38
CA LEU A 247 -6.78 -17.98 -14.25
C LEU A 247 -7.03 -18.60 -15.63
N ASP A 248 -8.22 -18.36 -16.20
CA ASP A 248 -8.52 -18.67 -17.59
C ASP A 248 -7.80 -17.70 -18.53
N ARG A 249 -7.97 -17.86 -19.85
CA ARG A 249 -7.31 -16.99 -20.83
C ARG A 249 -7.67 -15.52 -20.60
N LYS A 250 -8.95 -15.22 -20.41
CA LYS A 250 -9.46 -13.87 -20.20
C LYS A 250 -8.89 -13.25 -18.91
N GLY A 251 -8.87 -13.99 -17.81
CA GLY A 251 -8.29 -13.55 -16.56
C GLY A 251 -6.80 -13.22 -16.71
N ARG A 252 -6.04 -14.07 -17.40
CA ARG A 252 -4.62 -13.79 -17.68
C ARG A 252 -4.43 -12.52 -18.50
N GLU A 253 -5.23 -12.32 -19.55
CA GLU A 253 -5.17 -11.11 -20.40
C GLU A 253 -5.52 -9.83 -19.62
N ILE A 254 -6.46 -9.89 -18.67
CA ILE A 254 -6.82 -8.76 -17.81
C ILE A 254 -5.66 -8.44 -16.85
N PHE A 255 -5.18 -9.41 -16.10
CA PHE A 255 -4.17 -9.16 -15.06
C PHE A 255 -2.77 -8.89 -15.62
N ALA A 256 -2.49 -9.29 -16.87
CA ALA A 256 -1.24 -8.97 -17.56
C ALA A 256 -1.06 -7.49 -17.89
N GLN A 257 -2.15 -6.70 -17.84
CA GLN A 257 -2.08 -5.27 -18.11
C GLN A 257 -1.53 -4.47 -16.93
N PHE A 258 -1.51 -5.05 -15.72
CA PHE A 258 -1.00 -4.35 -14.55
C PHE A 258 0.53 -4.23 -14.58
N THR A 259 1.00 -3.01 -14.41
CA THR A 259 2.40 -2.67 -14.16
C THR A 259 2.50 -1.88 -12.87
N GLY A 260 3.59 -2.03 -12.12
CA GLY A 260 3.79 -1.33 -10.85
C GLY A 260 5.18 -0.74 -10.75
N THR A 261 5.31 0.22 -9.84
CA THR A 261 6.61 0.78 -9.46
C THR A 261 7.23 -0.02 -8.32
N TYR A 262 8.50 0.22 -8.04
CA TYR A 262 9.23 -0.46 -6.97
C TYR A 262 9.57 0.54 -5.88
N ARG A 263 9.03 0.31 -4.68
CA ARG A 263 9.24 1.14 -3.50
C ARG A 263 9.90 0.31 -2.39
N TYR A 264 10.93 0.88 -1.79
CA TYR A 264 11.67 0.26 -0.71
C TYR A 264 11.75 1.23 0.47
N SER A 265 11.74 0.66 1.66
CA SER A 265 11.68 1.39 2.91
C SER A 265 12.70 0.83 3.89
N SER A 266 13.46 1.70 4.55
CA SER A 266 14.49 1.27 5.48
C SER A 266 14.65 2.21 6.66
N VAL A 267 15.19 1.67 7.76
CA VAL A 267 15.72 2.46 8.87
C VAL A 267 17.23 2.39 8.80
N ILE A 268 17.87 3.55 8.78
CA ILE A 268 19.32 3.69 8.77
C ILE A 268 19.77 4.45 10.01
N LYS A 269 20.90 4.03 10.60
CA LYS A 269 21.49 4.72 11.75
C LYS A 269 22.76 5.49 11.36
N ASN A 270 23.23 6.32 12.29
CA ASN A 270 24.46 7.12 12.20
C ASN A 270 24.41 8.28 11.19
N ILE A 271 23.25 8.91 11.10
CA ILE A 271 23.04 10.15 10.38
C ILE A 271 22.41 11.14 11.37
N TYR A 272 23.11 12.25 11.63
CA TYR A 272 22.74 13.20 12.67
C TYR A 272 22.50 14.58 12.06
N HIS A 273 21.28 15.11 12.23
CA HIS A 273 20.86 16.45 11.85
C HIS A 273 19.61 16.85 12.64
N ILE A 274 19.31 18.15 12.67
CA ILE A 274 18.10 18.69 13.32
C ILE A 274 16.91 18.84 12.37
N ALA A 275 17.14 18.83 11.06
CA ALA A 275 16.08 18.92 10.07
C ALA A 275 15.09 17.75 10.21
N GLN A 276 13.80 18.00 9.97
CA GLN A 276 12.78 16.94 10.03
C GLN A 276 12.94 15.93 8.90
N SER A 277 13.28 16.41 7.70
CA SER A 277 13.63 15.57 6.56
C SER A 277 14.72 16.20 5.72
N ILE A 278 15.41 15.33 4.98
CA ILE A 278 16.33 15.65 3.89
C ILE A 278 15.68 15.13 2.60
N GLU A 279 15.33 16.03 1.70
CA GLU A 279 14.76 15.68 0.39
C GLU A 279 15.85 15.60 -0.68
N ASN A 280 15.86 14.53 -1.47
CA ASN A 280 16.76 14.42 -2.61
C ASN A 280 16.20 15.24 -3.78
N ARG A 281 16.99 16.21 -4.27
CA ARG A 281 16.63 17.07 -5.40
C ARG A 281 17.72 16.99 -6.45
N ALA A 282 17.35 16.70 -7.70
CA ALA A 282 18.30 16.72 -8.81
C ALA A 282 18.19 18.05 -9.56
N TYR A 283 19.31 18.78 -9.67
CA TYR A 283 19.33 20.05 -10.39
C TYR A 283 19.08 19.83 -11.90
N GLY A 284 18.29 20.71 -12.51
CA GLY A 284 18.05 20.68 -13.96
C GLY A 284 17.05 19.61 -14.42
N THR A 285 16.47 18.83 -13.51
CA THR A 285 15.31 17.99 -13.83
C THR A 285 14.01 18.78 -13.71
N PRO A 286 12.92 18.37 -14.40
CA PRO A 286 11.61 18.98 -14.21
C PRO A 286 11.21 18.98 -12.72
N TYR A 287 10.92 20.17 -12.18
CA TYR A 287 10.58 20.39 -10.78
C TYR A 287 11.65 19.95 -9.76
N ASN A 288 12.90 19.81 -10.20
CA ASN A 288 14.04 19.33 -9.41
C ASN A 288 13.78 17.97 -8.72
N LEU A 289 13.00 17.09 -9.38
CA LEU A 289 12.73 15.75 -8.88
C LEU A 289 13.97 14.85 -9.01
N PRO A 290 14.23 13.96 -8.04
CA PRO A 290 15.35 13.05 -8.12
C PRO A 290 15.18 12.06 -9.27
N ILE A 291 16.29 11.68 -9.89
CA ILE A 291 16.31 10.62 -10.91
C ILE A 291 16.16 9.28 -10.19
N LEU A 292 15.23 8.44 -10.65
CA LEU A 292 15.06 7.08 -10.15
C LEU A 292 15.79 6.08 -11.06
N PRO A 293 16.36 4.99 -10.51
CA PRO A 293 16.25 4.55 -9.13
C PRO A 293 17.11 5.37 -8.16
N GLY A 294 16.61 5.60 -6.94
CA GLY A 294 17.33 6.39 -5.94
C GLY A 294 16.56 6.66 -4.65
N VAL A 295 17.29 7.12 -3.63
CA VAL A 295 16.71 7.70 -2.41
C VAL A 295 16.01 9.00 -2.80
N TYR A 296 14.75 9.17 -2.43
CA TYR A 296 14.04 10.43 -2.69
C TYR A 296 13.77 11.25 -1.42
N SER A 297 13.71 10.60 -0.26
CA SER A 297 13.54 11.28 1.02
C SER A 297 14.17 10.48 2.16
N LEU A 298 14.70 11.21 3.14
CA LEU A 298 15.21 10.71 4.40
C LEU A 298 14.57 11.52 5.52
N VAL A 299 13.85 10.86 6.42
CA VAL A 299 13.03 11.51 7.46
C VAL A 299 13.58 11.15 8.84
N ASN A 300 13.83 12.15 9.67
CA ASN A 300 14.24 11.96 11.05
C ASN A 300 13.12 11.23 11.81
N THR A 301 13.48 10.21 12.58
CA THR A 301 12.52 9.47 13.41
C THR A 301 12.42 10.07 14.82
N SER A 302 11.53 9.55 15.65
CA SER A 302 11.47 9.92 17.08
C SER A 302 12.70 9.48 17.89
N VAL A 303 13.58 8.67 17.31
CA VAL A 303 14.82 8.20 17.94
C VAL A 303 16.02 8.90 17.29
N PRO A 304 16.77 9.74 18.04
CA PRO A 304 17.93 10.45 17.50
C PRO A 304 18.93 9.51 16.84
N GLY A 305 19.41 9.89 15.65
CA GLY A 305 20.37 9.12 14.86
C GLY A 305 19.75 7.98 14.05
N LEU A 306 18.44 7.72 14.17
CA LEU A 306 17.69 6.82 13.29
C LEU A 306 16.84 7.62 12.29
N ASN A 307 16.96 7.24 11.03
CA ASN A 307 16.31 7.91 9.91
C ASN A 307 15.53 6.90 9.08
N TRP A 308 14.31 7.27 8.69
CA TRP A 308 13.50 6.52 7.74
C TRP A 308 13.88 6.93 6.32
N VAL A 309 14.36 5.99 5.52
CA VAL A 309 14.78 6.25 4.13
C VAL A 309 13.79 5.64 3.17
N LEU A 310 13.37 6.46 2.21
CA LEU A 310 12.48 6.12 1.14
C LEU A 310 13.23 6.06 -0.19
N TYR A 311 13.12 4.90 -0.85
CA TYR A 311 13.80 4.62 -2.11
C TYR A 311 12.79 4.16 -3.17
N GLY A 312 12.88 4.74 -4.37
CA GLY A 312 12.01 4.43 -5.50
C GLY A 312 12.80 3.90 -6.68
N SER A 313 12.19 3.03 -7.48
CA SER A 313 12.74 2.56 -8.74
C SER A 313 11.62 2.32 -9.77
N PRO A 314 11.83 2.68 -11.06
CA PRO A 314 10.91 2.32 -12.14
C PRO A 314 10.99 0.83 -12.51
N THR A 315 12.05 0.13 -12.13
CA THR A 315 12.31 -1.27 -12.48
C THR A 315 12.67 -2.12 -11.26
N PHE A 316 12.55 -3.43 -11.38
CA PHE A 316 12.89 -4.34 -10.31
C PHE A 316 14.37 -4.25 -9.96
N MET A 317 14.67 -4.13 -8.66
CA MET A 317 16.02 -4.23 -8.12
C MET A 317 16.05 -5.24 -6.97
N ARG A 318 17.13 -6.00 -6.86
CA ARG A 318 17.31 -6.93 -5.73
C ARG A 318 17.57 -6.14 -4.45
N ASN A 319 17.15 -6.69 -3.32
CA ASN A 319 17.27 -6.02 -2.02
C ASN A 319 18.72 -5.61 -1.71
N GLU A 320 19.71 -6.42 -2.07
CA GLU A 320 21.12 -6.11 -1.82
C GLU A 320 21.65 -4.97 -2.70
N GLU A 321 21.15 -4.85 -3.93
CA GLU A 321 21.49 -3.72 -4.83
C GLU A 321 20.92 -2.42 -4.27
N VAL A 322 19.66 -2.44 -3.82
CA VAL A 322 19.00 -1.27 -3.21
C VAL A 322 19.67 -0.86 -1.91
N LYS A 323 19.98 -1.80 -1.01
CA LYS A 323 20.68 -1.50 0.25
C LYS A 323 22.03 -0.84 0.00
N LYS A 324 22.81 -1.37 -0.96
CA LYS A 324 24.10 -0.79 -1.34
C LYS A 324 23.92 0.63 -1.87
N ASP A 325 22.94 0.85 -2.73
CA ASP A 325 22.69 2.15 -3.33
C ASP A 325 22.18 3.20 -2.31
N ILE A 326 21.34 2.78 -1.36
CA ILE A 326 20.92 3.63 -0.23
C ILE A 326 22.14 4.11 0.57
N VAL A 327 23.02 3.19 0.96
CA VAL A 327 24.24 3.52 1.74
C VAL A 327 25.14 4.47 0.94
N ASN A 328 25.38 4.18 -0.34
CA ASN A 328 26.17 5.03 -1.21
C ASN A 328 25.57 6.44 -1.34
N SER A 329 24.26 6.53 -1.56
CA SER A 329 23.55 7.81 -1.72
C SER A 329 23.64 8.66 -0.45
N VAL A 330 23.43 8.06 0.72
CA VAL A 330 23.57 8.76 2.01
C VAL A 330 25.01 9.20 2.26
N LEU A 331 25.99 8.39 1.88
CA LEU A 331 27.41 8.73 1.99
C LEU A 331 27.82 9.94 1.14
N LEU A 332 27.00 10.37 0.17
CA LEU A 332 27.26 11.56 -0.65
C LEU A 332 26.77 12.87 -0.01
N ILE A 333 25.98 12.82 1.06
CA ILE A 333 25.47 14.02 1.73
C ILE A 333 26.65 14.82 2.33
N ARG A 334 26.85 16.05 1.85
CA ARG A 334 27.87 17.00 2.35
C ARG A 334 27.22 18.34 2.70
N ARG A 335 26.72 18.46 3.93
CA ARG A 335 26.11 19.70 4.43
C ARG A 335 26.68 20.11 5.78
N PRO A 336 26.93 21.41 6.01
CA PRO A 336 27.13 21.92 7.37
C PRO A 336 25.95 21.46 8.24
N ASN A 337 26.22 20.99 9.45
CA ASN A 337 25.23 20.48 10.41
C ASN A 337 24.60 19.11 10.11
N ILE A 338 25.05 18.40 9.06
CA ILE A 338 24.68 16.99 8.84
C ILE A 338 25.93 16.13 8.98
N THR A 339 25.91 15.22 9.96
CA THR A 339 27.01 14.27 10.17
C THR A 339 26.59 12.88 9.74
N VAL A 340 27.27 12.32 8.73
CA VAL A 340 27.12 10.93 8.28
C VAL A 340 28.36 10.16 8.73
N ALA A 341 28.20 9.21 9.65
CA ALA A 341 29.32 8.50 10.28
C ALA A 341 29.15 6.98 10.21
N GLY A 342 29.49 6.38 9.07
CA GLY A 342 29.32 4.93 8.86
C GLY A 342 27.84 4.53 8.88
N PRO A 343 27.05 4.95 7.88
CA PRO A 343 25.62 4.69 7.85
C PRO A 343 25.35 3.18 7.72
N GLU A 344 24.45 2.66 8.56
CA GLU A 344 24.13 1.24 8.63
C GLU A 344 22.62 1.03 8.59
N ILE A 345 22.15 0.18 7.68
CA ILE A 345 20.73 -0.18 7.56
C ILE A 345 20.39 -1.20 8.66
N VAL A 346 19.55 -0.79 9.62
CA VAL A 346 19.11 -1.63 10.74
C VAL A 346 17.74 -2.27 10.51
N ALA A 347 16.97 -1.78 9.54
CA ALA A 347 15.73 -2.41 9.09
C ALA A 347 15.51 -2.14 7.59
N PHE A 348 14.95 -3.12 6.87
CA PHE A 348 14.68 -3.00 5.42
C PHE A 348 13.46 -3.82 5.01
N ARG A 349 12.58 -3.22 4.21
CA ARG A 349 11.41 -3.88 3.62
C ARG A 349 11.13 -3.38 2.21
N THR A 350 10.66 -4.30 1.37
CA THR A 350 10.20 -4.02 0.02
C THR A 350 8.68 -3.84 0.05
N HIS A 351 8.20 -2.73 -0.52
CA HIS A 351 6.78 -2.38 -0.65
C HIS A 351 6.32 -2.47 -2.11
N SER A 352 6.90 -3.41 -2.87
CA SER A 352 6.70 -3.57 -4.32
C SER A 352 5.90 -4.83 -4.68
N PRO A 353 5.15 -4.84 -5.79
CA PRO A 353 4.88 -3.66 -6.64
C PRO A 353 3.98 -2.65 -5.93
N TYR A 354 4.29 -1.38 -6.12
CA TYR A 354 3.57 -0.23 -5.56
C TYR A 354 2.82 0.48 -6.68
N GLU A 355 1.63 1.02 -6.39
CA GLU A 355 0.71 1.63 -7.37
C GLU A 355 0.58 0.84 -8.69
N LEU A 356 -0.23 -0.21 -8.68
CA LEU A 356 -0.54 -0.93 -9.92
C LEU A 356 -1.35 -0.02 -10.86
N THR A 357 -0.88 0.09 -12.10
CA THR A 357 -1.47 0.88 -13.18
C THR A 357 -1.61 0.04 -14.45
N VAL A 358 -2.49 0.44 -15.35
CA VAL A 358 -2.69 -0.17 -16.66
C VAL A 358 -2.45 0.83 -17.80
N PRO A 359 -2.16 0.36 -19.04
CA PRO A 359 -2.08 1.22 -20.21
C PRO A 359 -3.37 2.00 -20.41
N VAL A 360 -3.28 3.16 -21.04
CA VAL A 360 -4.47 4.03 -21.15
C VAL A 360 -5.44 3.61 -22.20
N GLN A 361 -5.00 2.86 -23.20
CA GLN A 361 -5.90 2.16 -24.10
C GLN A 361 -6.80 1.20 -23.32
N ALA A 362 -6.31 0.60 -22.23
CA ALA A 362 -7.13 -0.22 -21.34
C ALA A 362 -8.13 0.63 -20.56
N ILE A 363 -7.69 1.75 -19.99
CA ILE A 363 -8.57 2.69 -19.27
C ILE A 363 -9.69 3.20 -20.17
N GLN A 364 -9.35 3.65 -21.38
CA GLN A 364 -10.29 4.10 -22.41
C GLN A 364 -11.22 2.97 -22.87
N GLY A 365 -10.73 1.73 -22.87
CA GLY A 365 -11.52 0.53 -23.15
C GLY A 365 -12.35 0.02 -21.97
N GLY A 366 -12.54 0.82 -20.91
CA GLY A 366 -13.41 0.47 -19.79
C GLY A 366 -12.82 -0.50 -18.78
N PHE A 367 -11.48 -0.60 -18.67
CA PHE A 367 -10.83 -1.55 -17.74
C PHE A 367 -11.36 -1.41 -16.30
N TYR A 368 -11.57 -0.18 -15.82
CA TYR A 368 -12.08 0.10 -14.48
C TYR A 368 -13.61 0.15 -14.37
N THR A 369 -14.35 -0.19 -15.42
CA THR A 369 -15.82 -0.35 -15.40
C THR A 369 -16.25 -1.64 -14.66
N GLY A 370 -15.31 -2.52 -14.34
CA GLY A 370 -15.53 -3.70 -13.50
C GLY A 370 -14.35 -4.06 -12.58
N ALA A 371 -13.36 -3.16 -12.47
CA ALA A 371 -12.18 -3.32 -11.64
C ALA A 371 -12.14 -2.21 -10.58
N ALA A 372 -11.77 -2.57 -9.34
CA ALA A 372 -11.56 -1.58 -8.30
C ALA A 372 -10.39 -0.66 -8.67
N LEU A 373 -10.50 0.63 -8.33
CA LEU A 373 -9.42 1.61 -8.33
C LEU A 373 -9.29 2.17 -6.90
N THR A 374 -8.39 1.64 -6.07
CA THR A 374 -8.23 2.08 -4.66
C THR A 374 -6.79 2.44 -4.32
N ALA A 375 -6.58 3.50 -3.53
CA ALA A 375 -5.26 3.94 -3.08
C ALA A 375 -4.72 3.03 -1.97
N HIS A 376 -3.44 3.16 -1.61
CA HIS A 376 -2.80 2.37 -0.54
C HIS A 376 -3.16 2.88 0.88
N GLU A 377 -4.36 3.43 1.04
CA GLU A 377 -4.85 4.02 2.28
C GLU A 377 -5.73 3.02 3.03
N SER A 378 -5.41 2.74 4.30
CA SER A 378 -6.11 1.69 5.05
C SER A 378 -7.61 1.96 5.20
N HIS A 379 -8.02 3.21 5.37
CA HIS A 379 -9.43 3.55 5.55
C HIS A 379 -10.26 3.33 4.26
N LEU A 380 -9.73 3.69 3.08
CA LEU A 380 -10.35 3.38 1.78
C LEU A 380 -10.42 1.88 1.55
N ILE A 381 -9.35 1.15 1.86
CA ILE A 381 -9.29 -0.31 1.75
C ILE A 381 -10.33 -0.98 2.67
N TRP A 382 -10.50 -0.50 3.90
CA TRP A 382 -11.48 -1.04 4.84
C TRP A 382 -12.91 -0.73 4.42
N GLY A 383 -13.20 0.51 4.02
CA GLY A 383 -14.50 0.91 3.49
C GLY A 383 -14.87 0.12 2.24
N PHE A 384 -13.91 -0.10 1.34
CA PHE A 384 -14.04 -1.01 0.21
C PHE A 384 -14.41 -2.41 0.72
N THR A 385 -13.58 -2.99 1.58
CA THR A 385 -13.76 -4.37 2.06
C THR A 385 -15.12 -4.56 2.76
N GLU A 386 -15.59 -3.60 3.55
CA GLU A 386 -16.90 -3.65 4.21
C GLU A 386 -18.05 -3.73 3.21
N LYS A 387 -18.10 -2.81 2.23
CA LYS A 387 -19.13 -2.81 1.17
C LYS A 387 -19.15 -4.14 0.42
N LEU A 388 -17.96 -4.68 0.11
CA LEU A 388 -17.82 -5.97 -0.55
C LEU A 388 -18.42 -7.12 0.28
N LEU A 389 -18.07 -7.17 1.56
CA LEU A 389 -18.53 -8.24 2.44
C LEU A 389 -20.05 -8.19 2.64
N LEU A 390 -20.60 -6.99 2.86
CA LEU A 390 -22.04 -6.82 3.01
C LEU A 390 -22.81 -7.24 1.76
N LYS A 391 -22.29 -6.95 0.56
CA LYS A 391 -22.94 -7.34 -0.70
C LYS A 391 -23.00 -8.86 -0.93
N HIS A 392 -22.03 -9.61 -0.42
CA HIS A 392 -21.86 -11.03 -0.78
C HIS A 392 -22.12 -12.02 0.36
N PHE A 393 -22.17 -11.56 1.61
CA PHE A 393 -22.26 -12.43 2.80
C PHE A 393 -23.43 -12.09 3.73
N VAL A 394 -24.11 -10.98 3.50
CA VAL A 394 -25.36 -10.56 4.17
C VAL A 394 -26.43 -10.48 3.11
#